data_AF-A0A822HY99-F1
#
_entry.id   AF-A0A822HY99-F1
#
_cell.length_a   1.000
_cell.length_b   1.000
_cell.length_c   1.000
_cell.angle_alpha   90.00
_cell.angle_beta   90.00
_cell.angle_gamma   90.00
#
_symmetry.space_group_name_H-M   'P 1'
#
loop_
_entity.id
_entity.type
_entity.pdbx_description
1 polymer ?
#
loop_
_entity_poly.entity_id
_entity_poly.type
_entity_poly.pdbx_seq_one_letter_code
_entity_poly.pdbx_strand_id
1 'polypeptide(L)'
;MNNYNQVPFGIHGDETRNNWGYAHLIGANKTTTIGYQGFGDNLRQAFVKRQIMPSDDTRKPRSVDDQSPSSVFVINLDRVSSGSSYLIFLYDDLYSMLYFEDWQIPCWRAELDNNVTLLVNEAVEYYHSNMADITDSN
;
A
#
# COMPACT_ATOMS: atom_id res chain seq x y z
N MET A 1 15.18 14.72 7.23
CA MET A 1 14.67 15.00 5.87
C MET A 1 13.16 14.91 5.94
N ASN A 2 12.44 15.98 5.60
CA ASN A 2 10.97 15.94 5.49
C ASN A 2 10.61 15.06 4.30
N ASN A 3 10.27 13.79 4.54
CA ASN A 3 10.02 12.80 3.49
C ASN A 3 8.57 12.79 2.98
N TYR A 4 7.74 13.75 3.38
CA TYR A 4 6.31 13.74 3.06
C TYR A 4 5.89 15.07 2.43
N ASN A 5 5.46 15.02 1.17
CA ASN A 5 4.95 16.17 0.40
C ASN A 5 3.42 16.16 0.29
N GLN A 6 2.71 15.23 0.94
CA GLN A 6 1.26 15.23 0.94
C GLN A 6 0.74 16.26 1.93
N VAL A 7 0.14 17.31 1.39
CA VAL A 7 -0.67 18.23 2.17
C VAL A 7 -2.03 17.54 2.40
N PRO A 8 -2.48 17.32 3.64
CA PRO A 8 -3.83 16.84 3.90
C PRO A 8 -4.84 17.67 3.13
N PHE A 9 -5.75 17.02 2.41
CA PHE A 9 -6.78 17.75 1.69
C PHE A 9 -7.75 18.39 2.68
N GLY A 10 -8.28 19.57 2.33
CA GLY A 10 -9.36 20.19 3.11
C GLY A 10 -10.54 19.24 3.28
N ILE A 11 -11.24 19.36 4.40
CA ILE A 11 -12.42 18.54 4.69
C ILE A 11 -13.54 18.96 3.73
N HIS A 12 -13.91 18.06 2.81
CA HIS A 12 -15.00 18.26 1.86
C HIS A 12 -15.81 16.96 1.72
N GLY A 13 -17.15 17.05 1.70
CA GLY A 13 -18.04 15.89 1.59
C GLY A 13 -18.53 15.40 2.96
N ASP A 14 -18.78 14.09 3.09
CA ASP A 14 -19.38 13.43 4.27
C ASP A 14 -18.47 13.36 5.52
N GLU A 15 -17.54 14.31 5.66
CA GLU A 15 -16.74 14.59 6.89
C GLU A 15 -15.94 13.40 7.48
N THR A 16 -15.90 12.23 6.82
CA THR A 16 -15.51 10.96 7.46
C THR A 16 -14.40 10.18 6.74
N ARG A 17 -13.92 10.66 5.58
CA ARG A 17 -12.86 9.94 4.86
C ARG A 17 -11.48 10.39 5.35
N ASN A 18 -10.75 9.47 5.99
CA ASN A 18 -9.31 9.61 6.22
C ASN A 18 -8.63 9.86 4.86
N ASN A 19 -8.19 11.11 4.64
CA ASN A 19 -7.63 11.58 3.36
C ASN A 19 -6.12 11.87 3.47
N TRP A 20 -5.49 11.41 4.55
CA TRP A 20 -4.13 11.76 4.94
C TRP A 20 -3.32 10.48 5.18
N GLY A 21 -2.25 10.28 4.42
CA GLY A 21 -1.38 9.12 4.55
C GLY A 21 -1.13 8.38 3.25
N TYR A 22 -0.33 7.34 3.37
CA TYR A 22 0.17 6.56 2.25
C TYR A 22 -0.20 5.08 2.40
N ALA A 23 -0.68 4.47 1.32
CA ALA A 23 -0.84 3.03 1.24
C ALA A 23 0.41 2.42 0.60
N HIS A 24 1.04 1.50 1.34
CA HIS A 24 2.19 0.74 0.90
C HIS A 24 1.77 -0.71 0.65
N LEU A 25 2.27 -1.27 -0.45
CA LEU A 25 2.22 -2.70 -0.72
C LEU A 25 3.66 -3.20 -0.77
N ILE A 26 3.95 -4.22 0.04
CA ILE A 26 5.29 -4.76 0.23
C ILE A 26 5.27 -6.22 -0.21
N GLY A 27 6.10 -6.56 -1.19
CA GLY A 27 6.22 -7.92 -1.72
C GLY A 27 7.40 -8.67 -1.11
N ALA A 28 7.26 -10.00 -1.00
CA ALA A 28 8.29 -10.88 -0.43
C ALA A 28 9.63 -10.84 -1.19
N ASN A 29 9.59 -10.72 -2.52
CA ASN A 29 10.78 -10.81 -3.35
C ASN A 29 10.71 -9.84 -4.53
N LYS A 30 11.64 -8.87 -4.56
CA LYS A 30 11.74 -7.84 -5.60
C LYS A 30 12.04 -8.37 -7.01
N THR A 31 12.52 -9.60 -7.14
CA THR A 31 12.85 -10.22 -8.43
C THR A 31 11.62 -10.86 -9.06
N THR A 32 10.68 -11.36 -8.25
CA THR A 32 9.46 -12.04 -8.73
C THR A 32 8.21 -11.18 -8.59
N THR A 33 8.28 -10.10 -7.80
CA THR A 33 7.16 -9.21 -7.52
C THR A 33 7.44 -7.84 -8.11
N ILE A 34 6.55 -7.37 -8.99
CA ILE A 34 6.63 -6.04 -9.62
C ILE A 34 5.33 -5.30 -9.33
N GLY A 35 5.45 -4.04 -8.89
CA GLY A 35 4.34 -3.11 -8.68
C GLY A 35 4.15 -2.17 -9.88
N TYR A 36 2.90 -1.80 -10.15
CA TYR A 36 2.50 -0.87 -11.20
C TYR A 36 1.46 0.12 -10.67
N GLN A 37 1.51 1.37 -11.13
CA GLN A 37 0.58 2.44 -10.76
C GLN A 37 -0.12 2.99 -12.00
N GLY A 38 -1.45 2.91 -12.09
CA GLY A 38 -2.14 3.33 -13.30
C GLY A 38 -3.64 3.22 -13.24
N PHE A 39 -4.30 3.34 -14.40
CA PHE A 39 -5.74 3.10 -14.50
C PHE A 39 -6.03 1.59 -14.40
N GLY A 40 -6.87 1.22 -13.44
CA GLY A 40 -7.14 -0.18 -13.09
C GLY A 40 -7.55 -1.06 -14.27
N ASP A 41 -8.39 -0.56 -15.18
CA ASP A 41 -8.86 -1.34 -16.33
C ASP A 41 -7.74 -1.65 -17.33
N ASN A 42 -6.84 -0.70 -17.59
CA ASN A 42 -5.70 -0.91 -18.48
C ASN A 42 -4.73 -1.94 -17.90
N LEU A 43 -4.42 -1.83 -16.61
CA LEU A 43 -3.56 -2.79 -15.90
C LEU A 43 -4.17 -4.19 -15.90
N ARG A 44 -5.48 -4.30 -15.61
CA ARG A 44 -6.21 -5.58 -15.62
C ARG A 44 -6.23 -6.21 -17.00
N GLN A 45 -6.50 -5.43 -18.04
CA GLN A 45 -6.50 -5.94 -19.42
C GLN A 45 -5.11 -6.42 -19.85
N ALA A 46 -4.06 -5.68 -19.51
CA ALA A 46 -2.68 -6.09 -19.80
C ALA A 46 -2.34 -7.42 -19.11
N PHE A 47 -2.71 -7.58 -17.83
CA PHE A 47 -2.53 -8.82 -17.08
C PHE A 47 -3.22 -10.02 -17.74
N VAL A 48 -4.52 -9.89 -18.03
CA VAL A 48 -5.34 -10.97 -18.62
C VAL A 48 -4.80 -11.39 -19.99
N LYS A 49 -4.34 -10.43 -20.80
CA LYS A 49 -3.80 -10.68 -22.14
C LYS A 49 -2.32 -11.11 -22.12
N ARG A 50 -1.70 -11.23 -20.94
CA ARG A 50 -0.25 -11.49 -20.78
C ARG A 50 0.62 -10.51 -21.59
N GLN A 51 0.19 -9.25 -21.63
CA GLN A 51 0.91 -8.17 -22.31
C GLN A 51 1.92 -7.52 -21.37
N ILE A 52 2.84 -6.76 -21.97
CA ILE A 52 3.69 -5.85 -21.21
C ILE A 52 2.80 -4.87 -20.46
N MET A 53 3.05 -4.73 -19.16
CA MET A 53 2.31 -3.79 -18.33
C MET A 53 2.59 -2.34 -18.77
N PRO A 54 1.57 -1.47 -18.79
CA PRO A 54 1.75 -0.03 -19.00
C PRO A 54 2.78 0.57 -18.03
N SER A 55 3.47 1.63 -18.47
CA SER A 55 4.30 2.44 -17.58
C SER A 55 3.46 3.10 -16.48
N ASP A 56 4.10 3.35 -15.34
CA ASP A 56 3.45 4.05 -14.23
C ASP A 56 2.91 5.42 -14.65
N ASP A 57 1.67 5.70 -14.24
CA ASP A 57 1.01 6.97 -14.47
C ASP A 57 1.38 7.97 -13.37
N THR A 58 1.98 9.08 -13.78
CA THR A 58 2.53 10.11 -12.89
C THR A 58 1.55 11.25 -12.61
N ARG A 59 0.33 11.24 -13.17
CA ARG A 59 -0.71 12.27 -12.96
C ARG A 59 -1.24 12.24 -11.52
N LYS A 60 -1.04 13.34 -10.78
CA LYS A 60 -1.45 13.51 -9.38
C LYS A 60 -1.75 15.00 -9.09
N PRO A 61 -2.83 15.36 -8.35
CA PRO A 61 -3.99 14.53 -8.00
C PRO A 61 -4.90 14.27 -9.22
N ARG A 62 -5.83 13.31 -9.10
CA ARG A 62 -6.85 13.02 -10.14
C ARG A 62 -8.24 13.36 -9.66
N SER A 63 -9.10 13.72 -10.61
CA SER A 63 -10.54 13.80 -10.36
C SER A 63 -11.11 12.39 -10.18
N VAL A 64 -12.20 12.28 -9.41
CA VAL A 64 -12.89 11.00 -9.13
C VAL A 64 -13.45 10.33 -10.38
N ASP A 65 -13.77 11.12 -11.41
CA ASP A 65 -14.30 10.67 -12.71
C ASP A 65 -13.22 10.48 -13.79
N ASP A 66 -11.95 10.83 -13.51
CA ASP A 66 -10.82 10.61 -14.41
C ASP A 66 -10.03 9.37 -13.99
N GLN A 67 -10.38 8.23 -14.59
CA GLN A 67 -9.58 7.01 -14.59
C GLN A 67 -8.95 6.69 -13.22
N SER A 68 -9.78 6.20 -12.29
CA SER A 68 -9.38 5.95 -10.90
C SER A 68 -7.98 5.32 -10.79
N PRO A 69 -7.04 5.94 -10.05
CA PRO A 69 -5.72 5.38 -9.86
C PRO A 69 -5.82 4.04 -9.12
N SER A 70 -4.98 3.10 -9.51
CA SER A 70 -4.90 1.75 -8.95
C SER A 70 -3.43 1.36 -8.80
N SER A 71 -3.14 0.69 -7.68
CA SER A 71 -1.86 0.04 -7.42
C SER A 71 -2.04 -1.46 -7.65
N VAL A 72 -1.22 -2.05 -8.53
CA VAL A 72 -1.29 -3.48 -8.89
C VAL A 72 0.05 -4.13 -8.61
N PHE A 73 0.03 -5.31 -7.99
CA PHE A 73 1.21 -6.15 -7.78
C PHE A 73 1.06 -7.43 -8.59
N VAL A 74 2.08 -7.74 -9.37
CA VAL A 74 2.19 -9.01 -10.10
C VAL A 74 3.29 -9.83 -9.44
N ILE A 75 2.93 -11.02 -8.97
CA ILE A 75 3.88 -12.02 -8.50
C ILE A 75 4.01 -13.07 -9.61
N ASN A 76 5.17 -13.11 -10.26
CA ASN A 76 5.50 -14.19 -11.18
C ASN A 76 6.10 -15.36 -10.38
N LEU A 77 5.35 -16.45 -10.26
CA LEU A 77 5.79 -17.66 -9.58
C LEU A 77 6.47 -18.67 -10.53
N ASP A 78 6.57 -18.35 -11.82
CA ASP A 78 7.01 -19.28 -12.88
C ASP A 78 6.28 -20.63 -12.78
N ARG A 79 6.96 -21.73 -13.13
CA ARG A 79 6.44 -23.09 -12.96
C ARG A 79 6.68 -23.54 -11.53
N VAL A 80 5.63 -23.59 -10.73
CA VAL A 80 5.68 -24.01 -9.33
C VAL A 80 5.49 -25.53 -9.16
N SER A 81 6.28 -26.14 -8.27
CA SER A 81 6.01 -27.46 -7.67
C SER A 81 5.66 -27.36 -6.19
N SER A 82 6.27 -26.40 -5.49
CA SER A 82 5.97 -25.95 -4.13
C SER A 82 6.57 -24.56 -3.94
N GLY A 83 5.99 -23.74 -3.06
CA GLY A 83 6.48 -22.40 -2.76
C GLY A 83 5.41 -21.51 -2.14
N SER A 84 5.84 -20.54 -1.33
CA SER A 84 4.99 -19.51 -0.74
C SER A 84 5.51 -18.13 -1.10
N SER A 85 4.59 -17.16 -1.15
CA SER A 85 4.90 -15.75 -1.32
C SER A 85 3.87 -14.94 -0.52
N TYR A 86 4.19 -13.70 -0.23
CA TYR A 86 3.31 -12.81 0.51
C TYR A 86 3.29 -11.40 -0.04
N LEU A 87 2.20 -10.71 0.28
CA LEU A 87 2.03 -9.28 0.14
C LEU A 87 1.56 -8.74 1.49
N ILE A 88 2.21 -7.69 1.94
CA ILE A 88 1.77 -6.92 3.11
C ILE A 88 1.16 -5.62 2.61
N PHE A 89 -0.06 -5.34 3.05
CA PHE A 89 -0.68 -4.02 2.92
C PHE A 89 -0.43 -3.25 4.21
N LEU A 90 0.27 -2.12 4.10
CA LEU A 90 0.64 -1.27 5.23
C LEU A 90 0.09 0.13 4.96
N TYR A 91 -0.57 0.70 5.94
CA TYR A 91 -1.07 2.07 5.87
C TYR A 91 -0.25 2.99 6.78
N ASP A 92 0.41 3.97 6.17
CA ASP A 92 1.21 5.00 6.82
C ASP A 92 0.36 6.25 7.05
N ASP A 93 -0.38 6.24 8.17
CA ASP A 93 -1.24 7.34 8.61
C ASP A 93 -0.43 8.60 8.93
N LEU A 94 -0.70 9.75 8.30
CA LEU A 94 -0.14 11.03 8.78
C LEU A 94 -0.71 11.38 10.18
N TYR A 95 -2.00 11.12 10.37
CA TYR A 95 -2.73 11.24 11.62
C TYR A 95 -3.66 10.03 11.75
N SER A 96 -3.85 9.49 12.95
CA SER A 96 -4.77 8.36 13.14
C SER A 96 -6.21 8.79 13.33
N MET A 97 -6.44 9.97 13.91
CA MET A 97 -7.78 10.49 14.16
C MET A 97 -7.77 12.01 14.38
N LEU A 98 -8.92 12.64 14.13
CA LEU A 98 -9.23 13.98 14.61
C LEU A 98 -10.04 13.83 15.89
N TYR A 99 -9.51 14.31 17.02
CA TYR A 99 -10.15 14.18 18.33
C TYR A 99 -10.30 15.56 18.96
N PHE A 100 -11.54 16.01 19.18
CA PHE A 100 -11.85 17.36 19.65
C PHE A 100 -11.12 18.47 18.86
N GLU A 101 -11.22 18.43 17.52
CA GLU A 101 -10.57 19.38 16.61
C GLU A 101 -9.03 19.32 16.60
N ASP A 102 -8.42 18.42 17.39
CA ASP A 102 -6.97 18.20 17.42
C ASP A 102 -6.58 16.94 16.65
N TRP A 103 -5.63 17.11 15.73
CA TRP A 103 -5.04 16.03 14.96
C TRP A 103 -4.14 15.15 15.82
N GLN A 104 -4.49 13.87 15.95
CA GLN A 104 -3.74 12.91 16.74
C GLN A 104 -2.78 12.11 15.84
N ILE A 105 -1.50 12.12 16.19
CA ILE A 105 -0.50 11.30 15.51
C ILE A 105 -0.69 9.81 15.86
N PRO A 106 -0.42 8.88 14.93
CA PRO A 106 -0.39 7.46 15.25
C PRO A 106 0.66 7.12 16.30
N CYS A 107 0.37 6.15 17.17
CA CYS A 107 1.30 5.69 18.20
C CYS A 107 2.62 5.16 17.63
N TRP A 108 2.58 4.47 16.50
CA TRP A 108 3.78 3.91 15.87
C TRP A 108 4.79 4.99 15.49
N ARG A 109 4.36 6.24 15.21
CA ARG A 109 5.31 7.32 14.92
C ARG A 109 6.13 7.71 16.15
N ALA A 110 5.56 7.60 17.35
CA ALA A 110 6.32 7.81 18.58
C ALA A 110 7.26 6.63 18.89
N GLU A 111 6.80 5.41 18.65
CA GLU A 111 7.56 4.18 18.91
C GLU A 111 8.73 4.00 17.93
N LEU A 112 8.54 4.40 16.67
CA LEU A 112 9.48 4.16 15.57
C LEU A 112 10.15 5.43 15.06
N ASP A 113 10.21 6.48 15.89
CA ASP A 113 10.86 7.76 15.57
C ASP A 113 10.44 8.31 14.19
N ASN A 114 9.13 8.22 13.91
CA ASN A 114 8.51 8.67 12.67
C ASN A 114 9.10 8.04 11.39
N ASN A 115 9.70 6.84 11.50
CA ASN A 115 10.42 6.19 10.42
C ASN A 115 9.60 5.05 9.79
N VAL A 116 9.02 5.32 8.62
CA VAL A 116 8.23 4.32 7.87
C VAL A 116 9.04 3.07 7.48
N THR A 117 10.37 3.19 7.34
CA THR A 117 11.20 2.02 7.03
C THR A 117 11.24 1.06 8.22
N LEU A 118 11.26 1.57 9.45
CA LEU A 118 11.15 0.74 10.64
C LEU A 118 9.77 0.09 10.73
N LEU A 119 8.70 0.82 10.42
CA LEU A 119 7.34 0.27 10.37
C LEU A 119 7.20 -0.87 9.34
N VAL A 120 7.79 -0.71 8.16
CA VAL A 120 7.84 -1.76 7.13
C VAL A 120 8.61 -2.99 7.62
N ASN A 121 9.76 -2.79 8.26
CA ASN A 121 10.56 -3.89 8.80
C ASN A 121 9.81 -4.64 9.89
N GLU A 122 9.18 -3.93 10.84
CA GLU A 122 8.37 -4.56 11.88
C GLU A 122 7.20 -5.35 11.30
N ALA A 123 6.53 -4.83 10.28
CA ALA A 123 5.44 -5.56 9.62
C ALA A 123 5.92 -6.86 8.97
N VAL A 124 7.10 -6.85 8.34
CA VAL A 124 7.73 -8.04 7.76
C VAL A 124 8.16 -9.03 8.84
N GLU A 125 8.80 -8.56 9.91
CA GLU A 125 9.21 -9.39 11.05
C GLU A 125 8.02 -10.01 11.78
N TYR A 126 6.95 -9.24 11.96
CA TYR A 126 5.69 -9.69 12.54
C TYR A 126 5.07 -10.79 11.68
N TYR A 127 5.02 -10.61 10.36
CA TYR A 127 4.56 -11.64 9.43
C TYR A 127 5.39 -12.94 9.59
N HIS A 128 6.72 -12.85 9.63
CA HIS A 128 7.58 -14.02 9.77
C HIS A 128 7.45 -14.72 11.12
N SER A 129 7.16 -13.97 12.19
CA SER A 129 7.09 -14.49 13.56
C SER A 129 5.71 -15.01 13.94
N ASN A 130 4.65 -14.51 13.31
CA ASN A 130 3.25 -14.80 13.67
C ASN A 130 2.45 -15.49 12.57
N MET A 131 3.08 -15.85 11.45
CA MET A 131 2.49 -16.83 10.54
C MET A 131 2.41 -18.20 11.24
N ALA A 132 1.35 -18.40 12.02
CA ALA A 132 0.69 -19.70 12.05
C ALA A 132 0.13 -19.93 10.64
N ASP A 133 0.24 -21.17 10.14
CA ASP A 133 -0.46 -21.52 8.91
C ASP A 133 -1.93 -21.20 9.15
N ILE A 134 -2.52 -20.27 8.40
CA ILE A 134 -3.93 -19.91 8.57
C ILE A 134 -4.85 -21.11 8.27
N THR A 135 -4.27 -22.19 7.71
CA THR A 135 -4.92 -23.48 7.51
C THR A 135 -4.84 -24.43 8.72
N ASP A 136 -4.00 -24.16 9.74
CA ASP A 136 -3.95 -24.91 11.01
C ASP A 136 -5.19 -24.64 11.90
N SER A 137 -6.11 -23.79 11.44
CA SER A 137 -7.36 -23.45 12.13
C SER A 137 -8.58 -24.29 11.69
N ASN A 138 -8.38 -25.42 10.99
CA ASN A 138 -9.46 -26.33 10.56
C ASN A 138 -9.41 -27.69 11.27
#